data_AF-A0AAU4JXT1-F1
#
_entry.id   AF-A0AAU4JXT1-F1
#
_cell.length_a   1.000
_cell.length_b   1.000
_cell.length_c   1.000
_cell.angle_alpha   90.00
_cell.angle_beta   90.00
_cell.angle_gamma   90.00
#
_symmetry.space_group_name_H-M   'P 1'
#
loop_
_entity.id
_entity.type
_entity.pdbx_description
1 polymer ?
#
loop_
_entity_poly.entity_id
_entity_poly.type
_entity_poly.pdbx_seq_one_letter_code
_entity_poly.pdbx_strand_id
1 'polypeptide(L)'
;MEIWIETRTVWRALAFVGVVAGWTLLAYPCVVIGVLLAADSSCDGGEPRASASGVWWVIATVAVWASPFLVFAGYRRTRLTIAAALLAVIVAVVVVAAVAYNPGEFCF
;
A
#
# COMPACT_ATOMS: atom_id res chain seq x y z
N MET A 1 -15.90 -23.41 -30.15
CA MET A 1 -15.97 -21.96 -29.84
C MET A 1 -15.71 -21.67 -28.36
N GLU A 2 -16.05 -22.56 -27.43
CA GLU A 2 -15.79 -22.40 -25.97
C GLU A 2 -14.31 -22.23 -25.59
N ILE A 3 -13.39 -23.00 -26.19
CA ILE A 3 -11.95 -22.97 -25.87
C ILE A 3 -11.33 -21.58 -26.10
N TRP A 4 -11.82 -20.84 -27.09
CA TRP A 4 -11.33 -19.51 -27.45
C TRP A 4 -11.86 -18.41 -26.50
N ILE A 5 -13.02 -18.64 -25.87
CA ILE A 5 -13.63 -17.72 -24.90
C ILE A 5 -12.94 -17.87 -23.54
N GLU A 6 -12.65 -19.12 -23.13
CA GLU A 6 -12.00 -19.45 -21.87
C GLU A 6 -10.55 -18.96 -21.80
N THR A 7 -9.80 -19.10 -22.90
CA THR A 7 -8.44 -18.54 -23.00
C THR A 7 -8.45 -17.01 -22.87
N ARG A 8 -9.42 -16.33 -23.48
CA ARG A 8 -9.53 -14.85 -23.43
C ARG A 8 -9.86 -14.33 -22.02
N THR A 9 -10.67 -15.05 -21.24
CA THR A 9 -10.95 -14.68 -19.84
C THR A 9 -9.75 -14.92 -18.93
N VAL A 10 -9.01 -16.01 -19.11
CA VAL A 10 -7.78 -16.29 -18.35
C VAL A 10 -6.72 -15.21 -18.58
N TRP A 11 -6.45 -14.83 -19.84
CA TRP A 11 -5.50 -13.76 -20.15
C TRP A 11 -5.88 -12.42 -19.53
N ARG A 12 -7.18 -12.09 -19.51
CA ARG A 12 -7.68 -10.86 -18.85
C ARG A 12 -7.49 -10.91 -17.33
N ALA A 13 -7.74 -12.06 -16.71
CA ALA A 13 -7.51 -12.23 -15.28
C ALA A 13 -6.01 -12.09 -14.94
N LEU A 14 -5.12 -12.72 -15.73
CA LEU A 14 -3.68 -12.59 -15.56
C LEU A 14 -3.19 -11.16 -15.74
N ALA A 15 -3.68 -10.45 -16.77
CA ALA A 15 -3.36 -9.04 -16.98
C ALA A 15 -3.82 -8.18 -15.81
N PHE A 16 -5.03 -8.41 -15.29
CA PHE A 16 -5.53 -7.70 -14.11
C PHE A 16 -4.67 -7.94 -12.86
N VAL A 17 -4.32 -9.21 -12.58
CA VAL A 17 -3.43 -9.57 -11.48
C VAL A 17 -2.06 -8.92 -11.66
N GLY A 18 -1.51 -8.93 -12.88
CA GLY A 18 -0.23 -8.29 -13.20
C GLY A 18 -0.26 -6.78 -12.97
N VAL A 19 -1.34 -6.09 -13.34
CA VAL A 19 -1.51 -4.65 -13.08
C VAL A 19 -1.59 -4.36 -11.59
N VAL A 20 -2.37 -5.14 -10.83
CA VAL A 20 -2.49 -4.96 -9.38
C VAL A 20 -1.15 -5.23 -8.68
N ALA A 21 -0.43 -6.28 -9.09
CA ALA A 21 0.88 -6.59 -8.58
C ALA A 21 1.89 -5.48 -8.91
N GLY A 22 1.92 -5.00 -10.16
CA GLY A 22 2.78 -3.89 -10.58
C GLY A 22 2.48 -2.60 -9.81
N TRP A 23 1.21 -2.27 -9.60
CA TRP A 23 0.81 -1.10 -8.80
C TRP A 23 1.26 -1.22 -7.35
N THR A 24 1.18 -2.41 -6.78
CA THR A 24 1.66 -2.67 -5.41
C THR A 24 3.18 -2.60 -5.32
N LEU A 25 3.90 -3.10 -6.33
CA LEU A 25 5.36 -3.01 -6.40
C LEU A 25 5.85 -1.57 -6.50
N LEU A 26 5.09 -0.65 -7.13
CA LEU A 26 5.43 0.77 -7.17
C LEU A 26 5.26 1.47 -5.82
N ALA A 27 4.28 1.05 -5.02
CA ALA A 27 4.06 1.60 -3.69
C ALA A 27 5.17 1.21 -2.71
N TYR A 28 5.74 0.01 -2.86
CA TYR A 28 6.79 -0.51 -1.97
C TYR A 28 8.00 0.43 -1.78
N PRO A 29 8.74 0.86 -2.82
CA PRO A 29 9.89 1.75 -2.64
C PRO A 29 9.48 3.11 -2.04
N CYS A 30 8.28 3.61 -2.35
CA CYS A 30 7.78 4.86 -1.79
C CYS A 30 7.54 4.75 -0.27
N VAL A 31 7.00 3.63 0.19
CA VAL A 31 6.86 3.33 1.63
C VAL A 31 8.22 3.22 2.29
N VAL A 32 9.18 2.50 1.68
CA VAL A 32 10.55 2.39 2.23
C VAL A 32 11.19 3.77 2.40
N ILE A 33 11.09 4.65 1.39
CA ILE A 33 11.57 6.03 1.51
C ILE A 33 10.87 6.76 2.67
N GLY A 34 9.55 6.62 2.79
CA GLY A 34 8.80 7.23 3.89
C GLY A 34 9.22 6.72 5.26
N VAL A 35 9.51 5.42 5.40
CA VAL A 35 10.04 4.81 6.63
C VAL A 35 11.40 5.40 6.98
N LEU A 36 12.30 5.53 6.01
CA LEU A 36 13.63 6.13 6.23
C LEU A 36 13.53 7.59 6.63
N LEU A 37 12.60 8.35 6.02
CA LEU A 37 12.32 9.74 6.38
C LEU A 37 11.64 9.89 7.74
N ALA A 38 10.93 8.86 8.19
CA ALA A 38 10.22 8.84 9.47
C ALA A 38 11.11 8.43 10.62
N ALA A 39 12.21 7.73 10.32
CA ALA A 39 13.11 7.24 11.33
C ALA A 39 13.82 8.35 12.09
N ASP A 40 14.17 8.06 13.33
CA ASP A 40 14.85 9.01 14.20
C ASP A 40 16.35 9.06 13.86
N SER A 41 16.89 10.27 13.83
CA SER A 41 18.31 10.55 13.57
C SER A 41 18.97 11.31 14.74
N SER A 42 18.28 11.45 15.87
CA SER A 42 18.81 12.14 17.07
C SER A 42 19.95 11.38 17.73
N CYS A 43 19.96 10.04 17.65
CA CYS A 43 20.96 9.14 18.25
C CYS A 43 21.26 9.44 19.73
N ASP A 44 20.25 9.92 20.46
CA ASP A 44 20.32 10.32 21.86
C ASP A 44 20.00 9.17 22.83
N GLY A 45 19.64 7.98 22.30
CA GLY A 45 19.31 6.79 23.09
C GLY A 45 18.00 6.91 23.87
N GLY A 46 17.18 7.90 23.53
CA GLY A 46 15.83 8.10 24.06
C GLY A 46 14.79 7.24 23.37
N GLU A 47 13.50 7.48 23.66
CA GLU A 47 12.42 6.86 22.90
C GLU A 47 12.40 7.39 21.46
N PRO A 48 12.47 6.52 20.43
CA PRO A 48 12.50 6.93 19.04
C PRO A 48 11.25 7.73 18.66
N ARG A 49 11.44 8.90 18.04
CA ARG A 49 10.32 9.76 17.62
C ARG A 49 10.19 9.77 16.12
N ALA A 50 9.00 9.40 15.63
CA ALA A 50 8.73 9.41 14.21
C ALA A 50 8.71 10.85 13.68
N SER A 51 9.53 11.14 12.68
CA SER A 51 9.47 12.43 11.98
C SER A 51 8.13 12.57 11.25
N ALA A 52 7.44 13.68 11.49
CA ALA A 52 6.13 13.96 10.91
C ALA A 52 6.14 13.98 9.38
N SER A 53 7.27 14.39 8.76
CA SER A 53 7.40 14.44 7.30
C SER A 53 7.43 13.04 6.68
N GLY A 54 8.15 12.10 7.29
CA GLY A 54 8.18 10.70 6.84
C GLY A 54 6.84 9.99 7.05
N VAL A 55 6.20 10.18 8.20
CA VAL A 55 4.86 9.62 8.46
C VAL A 55 3.85 10.16 7.44
N TRP A 56 3.87 11.46 7.13
CA TRP A 56 3.00 12.04 6.12
C TRP A 56 3.25 11.47 4.71
N TRP A 57 4.51 11.23 4.36
CA TRP A 57 4.88 10.60 3.10
C TRP A 57 4.29 9.19 2.97
N VAL A 58 4.36 8.39 4.03
CA VAL A 58 3.76 7.04 4.06
C VAL A 58 2.25 7.14 3.91
N ILE A 59 1.58 8.04 4.63
CA ILE A 59 0.13 8.28 4.53
C ILE A 59 -0.28 8.60 3.09
N ALA A 60 0.41 9.56 2.45
CA ALA A 60 0.13 9.95 1.07
C ALA A 60 0.31 8.78 0.10
N THR A 61 1.38 8.01 0.27
CA THR A 61 1.68 6.83 -0.56
C THR A 61 0.59 5.78 -0.45
N VAL A 62 0.21 5.38 0.78
CA VAL A 62 -0.79 4.32 0.98
C VAL A 62 -2.20 4.78 0.59
N ALA A 63 -2.52 6.07 0.72
CA ALA A 63 -3.77 6.64 0.25
C ALA A 63 -3.90 6.55 -1.27
N VAL A 64 -2.85 6.91 -2.00
CA VAL A 64 -2.79 6.77 -3.47
C VAL A 64 -2.87 5.29 -3.86
N TRP A 65 -2.14 4.41 -3.17
CA TRP A 65 -2.16 2.97 -3.44
C TRP A 65 -3.55 2.35 -3.23
N ALA A 66 -4.26 2.71 -2.17
CA ALA A 66 -5.59 2.18 -1.84
C ALA A 66 -6.71 2.70 -2.76
N SER A 67 -6.50 3.86 -3.40
CA SER A 67 -7.52 4.55 -4.19
C SER A 67 -8.17 3.71 -5.31
N PRO A 68 -7.45 2.89 -6.11
CA PRO A 68 -8.08 2.14 -7.19
C PRO A 68 -9.02 1.05 -6.66
N PHE A 69 -8.71 0.45 -5.51
CA PHE A 69 -9.57 -0.56 -4.87
C PHE A 69 -10.88 0.06 -4.39
N LEU A 70 -10.81 1.25 -3.78
CA LEU A 70 -11.98 2.00 -3.33
C LEU A 70 -12.85 2.45 -4.51
N VAL A 71 -12.24 2.99 -5.57
CA VAL A 71 -12.94 3.38 -6.80
C VAL A 71 -13.62 2.17 -7.45
N PHE A 72 -12.91 1.05 -7.55
CA PHE A 72 -13.45 -0.17 -8.15
C PHE A 72 -14.60 -0.76 -7.33
N ALA A 73 -14.50 -0.75 -6.00
CA ALA A 73 -15.59 -1.14 -5.10
C ALA A 73 -16.80 -0.23 -5.22
N GLY A 74 -16.59 1.09 -5.31
CA GLY A 74 -17.67 2.07 -5.50
C GLY A 74 -18.41 1.90 -6.84
N TYR A 75 -17.70 1.51 -7.89
CA TYR A 75 -18.23 1.31 -9.23
C TYR A 75 -18.96 -0.04 -9.39
N ARG A 76 -18.33 -1.17 -9.02
CA ARG A 76 -18.91 -2.52 -9.20
C ARG A 76 -19.85 -2.94 -8.06
N ARG A 77 -19.61 -2.46 -6.84
CA ARG A 77 -20.39 -2.73 -5.62
C ARG A 77 -20.69 -4.21 -5.35
N THR A 78 -19.76 -5.11 -5.66
CA THR A 78 -19.91 -6.54 -5.33
C THR A 78 -19.22 -6.86 -3.99
N ARG A 79 -19.67 -7.92 -3.31
CA ARG A 79 -19.08 -8.37 -2.03
C ARG A 79 -17.56 -8.54 -2.12
N LEU A 80 -17.06 -9.12 -3.21
CA LEU A 80 -15.62 -9.31 -3.43
C LEU A 80 -14.87 -7.97 -3.59
N THR A 81 -15.42 -7.03 -4.36
CA THR A 81 -14.78 -5.73 -4.55
C THR A 81 -14.74 -4.91 -3.27
N ILE A 82 -15.81 -4.98 -2.47
CA ILE A 82 -15.87 -4.33 -1.15
C ILE A 82 -14.87 -4.98 -0.19
N ALA A 83 -14.80 -6.32 -0.14
CA ALA A 83 -13.83 -7.02 0.69
C ALA A 83 -12.38 -6.66 0.34
N ALA A 84 -12.05 -6.59 -0.96
CA ALA A 84 -10.72 -6.18 -1.42
C ALA A 84 -10.39 -4.73 -1.03
N ALA A 85 -11.35 -3.82 -1.15
CA ALA A 85 -11.17 -2.42 -0.71
C ALA A 85 -10.98 -2.30 0.80
N LEU A 86 -11.77 -3.04 1.60
CA LEU A 86 -11.59 -3.09 3.06
C LEU A 86 -10.21 -3.63 3.43
N LEU A 87 -9.76 -4.69 2.78
CA LEU A 87 -8.42 -5.24 3.00
C LEU A 87 -7.33 -4.22 2.69
N ALA A 88 -7.45 -3.49 1.57
CA ALA A 88 -6.51 -2.43 1.21
C ALA A 88 -6.48 -1.32 2.28
N VAL A 89 -7.63 -0.90 2.80
CA VAL A 89 -7.70 0.11 3.88
C VAL A 89 -7.05 -0.42 5.17
N ILE A 90 -7.31 -1.66 5.56
CA ILE A 90 -6.69 -2.28 6.73
C ILE A 90 -5.16 -2.28 6.59
N VAL A 91 -4.65 -2.73 5.43
CA VAL A 91 -3.20 -2.73 5.15
C VAL A 91 -2.63 -1.31 5.24
N ALA A 92 -3.28 -0.31 4.66
CA ALA A 92 -2.84 1.08 4.72
C ALA A 92 -2.75 1.59 6.16
N VAL A 93 -3.77 1.33 6.98
CA VAL A 93 -3.80 1.73 8.40
C VAL A 93 -2.69 1.03 9.18
N VAL A 94 -2.51 -0.28 9.00
CA VAL A 94 -1.47 -1.06 9.69
C VAL A 94 -0.08 -0.56 9.33
N VAL A 95 0.19 -0.26 8.05
CA VAL A 95 1.48 0.28 7.60
C VAL A 95 1.74 1.64 8.25
N VAL A 96 0.78 2.56 8.23
CA VAL A 96 0.94 3.89 8.86
C VAL A 96 1.18 3.76 10.37
N ALA A 97 0.39 2.92 11.05
CA ALA A 97 0.55 2.66 12.48
C ALA A 97 1.93 2.05 12.79
N ALA A 98 2.40 1.09 11.99
CA ALA A 98 3.72 0.48 12.17
C ALA A 98 4.84 1.53 12.10
N VAL A 99 4.79 2.45 11.13
CA VAL A 99 5.79 3.52 10.99
C VAL A 99 5.69 4.56 12.11
N ALA A 100 4.48 4.91 12.53
CA ALA A 100 4.29 5.93 13.56
C ALA A 100 4.65 5.45 14.97
N TYR A 101 4.38 4.19 15.30
CA TYR A 101 4.59 3.64 16.64
C TYR A 101 5.92 2.88 16.80
N ASN A 102 6.51 2.43 15.71
CA ASN A 102 7.83 1.78 15.72
C ASN A 102 8.75 2.47 14.70
N PRO A 103 9.01 3.78 14.85
CA PRO A 103 10.00 4.44 14.02
C PRO A 103 11.37 3.79 14.30
N GLY A 104 12.04 3.34 13.24
CA GLY A 104 13.41 2.85 13.38
C GLY A 104 14.37 3.96 13.80
N GLU A 105 15.56 3.58 14.24
CA GLU A 105 16.66 4.51 14.47
C GLU A 105 17.69 4.32 13.36
N PHE A 106 18.12 5.41 12.72
CA PHE A 106 19.25 5.40 11.79
C PHE A 106 20.34 6.35 12.28
N CYS A 107 21.40 5.75 12.82
CA CYS A 107 22.62 6.43 13.21
C CYS A 107 23.73 6.10 12.21
N PHE A 108 24.09 7.08 11.39
CA PHE A 108 25.26 7.03 10.50
C PHE A 108 26.43 7.78 11.12
#